data_AF-A0AA39FGZ4-F1
#
_entry.id   AF-A0AA39FGZ4-F1
#
_cell.length_a   1.000
_cell.length_b   1.000
_cell.length_c   1.000
_cell.angle_alpha   90.00
_cell.angle_beta   90.00
_cell.angle_gamma   90.00
#
_symmetry.space_group_name_H-M   'P 1'
#
loop_
_entity.id
_entity.type
_entity.pdbx_description
1 polymer ?
#
loop_
_entity_poly.entity_id
_entity_poly.type
_entity_poly.pdbx_seq_one_letter_code
_entity_poly.pdbx_strand_id
1 'polypeptide(L)'
;MNLGKSKLKKAYETVTSDMTSYEKNNYKTCDGRRIVELTVLAKNLKCSQCEDVLSLEKIVSEKRIGLNSQLLIYCPKCAINTLVPTGKMHITNNNKTKADVNTKAVLGTLHAGMGFTALNKLLACLNVPTISNHL
;
A
#
# COMPACT_ATOMS: atom_id res chain seq x y z
N MET A 1 -7.43 -27.74 13.54
CA MET A 1 -6.38 -27.22 12.63
C MET A 1 -6.45 -25.70 12.61
N ASN A 2 -5.51 -24.99 13.27
CA ASN A 2 -5.53 -23.52 13.39
C ASN A 2 -4.09 -22.92 13.41
N LEU A 3 -3.10 -23.64 12.87
CA LEU A 3 -1.67 -23.28 12.96
C LEU A 3 -1.27 -22.05 12.13
N GLY A 4 -2.05 -21.65 11.12
CA GLY A 4 -1.72 -20.53 10.23
C GLY A 4 -1.98 -19.15 10.83
N LYS A 5 -3.05 -19.00 11.63
CA LYS A 5 -3.42 -17.72 12.26
C LYS A 5 -2.51 -17.35 13.43
N SER A 6 -2.03 -18.35 14.18
CA SER A 6 -1.16 -18.11 15.34
C SER A 6 0.25 -17.64 14.95
N LYS A 7 0.80 -18.13 13.83
CA LYS A 7 2.11 -17.70 13.30
C LYS A 7 2.06 -16.29 12.72
N LEU A 8 0.98 -15.94 12.01
CA LEU A 8 0.76 -14.59 11.50
C LEU A 8 0.60 -13.57 12.62
N LYS A 9 -0.13 -13.93 13.68
CA LYS A 9 -0.29 -13.07 14.87
C LYS A 9 1.05 -12.84 15.58
N LYS A 10 1.85 -13.89 15.77
CA LYS A 10 3.20 -13.79 16.34
C LYS A 10 4.13 -12.94 15.47
N ALA A 11 4.13 -13.13 14.14
CA ALA A 11 4.96 -12.33 13.24
C ALA A 11 4.56 -10.84 13.25
N TYR A 12 3.25 -10.53 13.29
CA TYR A 12 2.75 -9.16 13.45
C TYR A 12 3.20 -8.57 14.80
N GLU A 13 3.05 -9.32 15.89
CA GLU A 13 3.47 -8.89 17.24
C GLU A 13 4.98 -8.59 17.29
N THR A 14 5.83 -9.46 16.74
CA THR A 14 7.28 -9.26 16.65
C THR A 14 7.67 -8.06 15.78
N VAL A 15 6.95 -7.79 14.69
CA VAL A 15 7.22 -6.62 13.84
C VAL A 15 6.82 -5.33 14.57
N THR A 16 5.73 -5.36 15.33
CA THR A 16 5.27 -4.18 16.07
C THR A 16 6.07 -3.89 17.35
N SER A 17 6.74 -4.88 17.96
CA SER A 17 7.47 -4.66 19.21
C SER A 17 8.64 -3.69 19.06
N ASP A 18 9.27 -3.69 17.89
CA ASP A 18 10.51 -2.96 17.64
C ASP A 18 10.29 -1.59 16.95
N MET A 19 9.03 -1.25 16.67
CA MET A 19 8.63 -0.02 15.96
C MET A 19 8.38 1.17 16.90
N THR A 20 8.67 2.37 16.42
CA THR A 20 8.33 3.62 17.11
C THR A 20 6.81 3.83 17.18
N SER A 21 6.34 4.65 18.13
CA SER A 21 4.91 4.95 18.30
C SER A 21 4.25 5.60 17.08
N TYR A 22 5.02 6.29 16.22
CA TYR A 22 4.56 6.86 14.96
C TYR A 22 4.36 5.78 13.87
N GLU A 23 5.22 4.75 13.85
CA GLU A 23 5.16 3.63 12.90
C GLU A 23 4.01 2.67 13.23
N LYS A 24 3.76 2.40 14.53
CA LYS A 24 2.61 1.59 14.99
C LYS A 24 1.26 2.12 14.49
N ASN A 25 1.08 3.44 14.43
CA ASN A 25 -0.17 4.06 13.99
C ASN A 25 -0.44 3.94 12.48
N ASN A 26 0.54 3.52 11.68
CA ASN A 26 0.41 3.42 10.22
C ASN A 26 0.23 1.97 9.70
N TYR A 27 0.35 0.95 10.55
CA TYR A 27 0.16 -0.45 10.14
C TYR A 27 -1.30 -0.88 10.31
N LYS A 28 -2.15 -0.51 9.34
CA LYS A 28 -3.52 -1.04 9.23
C LYS A 28 -3.55 -2.28 8.34
N THR A 29 -4.42 -3.22 8.69
CA THR A 29 -4.87 -4.27 7.76
C THR A 29 -5.44 -3.62 6.50
N CYS A 30 -5.08 -4.15 5.33
CA CYS A 30 -5.66 -3.71 4.05
C CYS A 30 -7.18 -3.90 4.08
N ASP A 31 -7.91 -2.79 4.14
CA ASP A 31 -9.37 -2.79 4.01
C ASP A 31 -9.80 -2.02 2.75
N GLY A 32 -10.84 -2.50 2.09
CA GLY A 32 -11.36 -1.98 0.82
C GLY A 32 -10.53 -2.34 -0.41
N ARG A 33 -10.76 -1.61 -1.51
CA ARG A 33 -10.13 -1.79 -2.82
C ARG A 33 -8.92 -0.86 -2.99
N ARG A 34 -7.96 -1.26 -3.81
CA ARG A 34 -6.79 -0.44 -4.18
C ARG A 34 -6.69 -0.29 -5.68
N ILE A 35 -6.19 0.87 -6.10
CA ILE A 35 -5.80 1.12 -7.48
C ILE A 35 -4.33 0.75 -7.59
N VAL A 36 -4.01 -0.22 -8.44
CA VAL A 36 -2.66 -0.76 -8.58
C VAL A 36 -2.22 -0.74 -10.04
N GLU A 37 -0.93 -0.53 -10.26
CA GLU A 37 -0.31 -0.78 -11.56
C GLU A 37 0.15 -2.25 -11.59
N LEU A 38 -0.62 -3.10 -12.28
CA LEU A 38 -0.43 -4.55 -12.26
C LEU A 38 0.99 -5.00 -12.62
N THR A 39 1.63 -4.33 -13.57
CA THR A 39 3.01 -4.63 -13.99
C THR A 39 4.03 -4.31 -12.90
N VAL A 40 3.83 -3.21 -12.14
CA VAL A 40 4.67 -2.86 -10.99
C VAL A 40 4.45 -3.85 -9.87
N LEU A 41 3.18 -4.13 -9.52
CA LEU A 41 2.85 -5.08 -8.47
C LEU A 41 3.43 -6.47 -8.76
N ALA A 42 3.18 -7.01 -9.96
CA ALA A 42 3.65 -8.34 -10.34
C ALA A 42 5.18 -8.44 -10.32
N LYS A 43 5.88 -7.40 -10.81
CA LYS A 43 7.35 -7.36 -10.77
C LYS A 43 7.91 -7.37 -9.34
N ASN A 44 7.23 -6.69 -8.42
CA ASN A 44 7.72 -6.51 -7.05
C ASN A 44 7.16 -7.52 -6.04
N LEU A 45 6.26 -8.44 -6.44
CA LEU A 45 5.75 -9.54 -5.60
C LEU A 45 6.78 -10.66 -5.43
N LYS A 46 7.99 -10.29 -5.00
CA LYS A 46 9.11 -11.19 -4.76
C LYS A 46 9.80 -10.79 -3.46
N CYS A 47 10.26 -11.79 -2.71
CA CYS A 47 11.01 -11.55 -1.49
C CYS A 47 12.33 -10.83 -1.80
N SER A 48 12.63 -9.77 -1.06
CA SER A 48 13.87 -9.00 -1.21
C SER A 48 15.15 -9.76 -0.83
N GLN A 49 15.02 -10.92 -0.20
CA GLN A 49 16.18 -11.74 0.23
C GLN A 49 16.31 -13.05 -0.56
N CYS A 50 15.22 -13.80 -0.73
CA CYS A 50 15.27 -15.13 -1.35
C CYS A 50 14.58 -15.20 -2.71
N GLU A 51 14.10 -14.07 -3.23
CA GLU A 51 13.42 -13.89 -4.53
C GLU A 51 12.14 -14.72 -4.75
N ASP A 52 11.71 -15.46 -3.74
CA ASP A 52 10.51 -16.29 -3.80
C ASP A 52 9.25 -15.44 -3.98
N VAL A 53 8.25 -15.98 -4.68
CA VAL A 53 7.02 -15.25 -4.98
C VAL A 53 6.24 -15.02 -3.68
N LEU A 54 5.84 -13.77 -3.45
CA LEU A 54 5.10 -13.39 -2.26
C LEU A 54 3.59 -13.52 -2.49
N SER A 55 2.88 -14.02 -1.47
CA SER A 55 1.42 -14.09 -1.48
C SER A 55 0.81 -12.83 -0.86
N LEU A 56 -0.20 -12.25 -1.53
CA LEU A 56 -0.99 -11.14 -0.99
C LEU A 56 -1.78 -11.54 0.27
N GLU A 57 -2.01 -12.84 0.51
CA GLU A 57 -2.61 -13.31 1.78
C GLU A 57 -1.67 -13.14 2.99
N LYS A 58 -0.39 -12.85 2.74
CA LYS A 58 0.64 -12.64 3.77
C LYS A 58 0.98 -11.17 3.98
N ILE A 59 0.11 -10.26 3.54
CA ILE A 59 0.24 -8.84 3.88
C ILE A 59 0.12 -8.68 5.40
N VAL A 60 1.17 -8.11 6.00
CA VAL A 60 1.24 -7.74 7.41
C VAL A 60 0.61 -6.37 7.61
N SER A 61 0.84 -5.45 6.67
CA SER A 61 0.22 -4.12 6.67
C SER A 61 0.35 -3.39 5.36
N GLU A 62 -0.21 -2.19 5.33
CA GLU A 62 -0.09 -1.26 4.23
C GLU A 62 0.32 0.15 4.68
N LYS A 63 1.28 0.72 3.95
CA LYS A 63 1.54 2.16 3.96
C LYS A 63 0.90 2.80 2.73
N ARG A 64 -0.01 3.74 2.93
CA ARG A 64 -0.67 4.48 1.85
C ARG A 64 0.01 5.82 1.56
N ILE A 65 0.09 6.16 0.28
CA ILE A 65 0.51 7.46 -0.24
C ILE A 65 -0.60 7.91 -1.20
N GLY A 66 -1.66 8.48 -0.65
CA GLY A 66 -2.88 8.77 -1.40
C GLY A 66 -3.59 7.49 -1.87
N LEU A 67 -3.74 7.35 -3.19
CA LEU A 67 -4.27 6.16 -3.86
C LEU A 67 -3.21 5.07 -4.06
N ASN A 68 -1.92 5.42 -3.94
CA ASN A 68 -0.85 4.43 -4.04
C ASN A 68 -0.64 3.70 -2.71
N SER A 69 -0.20 2.45 -2.79
CA SER A 69 0.06 1.61 -1.63
C SER A 69 1.45 0.99 -1.68
N GLN A 70 2.03 0.76 -0.50
CA GLN A 70 3.20 -0.07 -0.30
C GLN A 70 2.82 -1.14 0.71
N LEU A 71 2.85 -2.40 0.29
CA LEU A 71 2.41 -3.53 1.09
C LEU A 71 3.61 -4.13 1.80
N LEU A 72 3.58 -4.25 3.12
CA LEU A 72 4.57 -5.07 3.82
C LEU A 72 4.08 -6.51 3.81
N ILE A 73 4.81 -7.41 3.14
CA ILE A 73 4.42 -8.81 2.97
C ILE A 73 5.45 -9.72 3.62
N TYR A 74 4.98 -10.67 4.42
CA TYR A 74 5.81 -11.66 5.09
C TYR A 74 6.18 -12.82 4.16
N CYS A 75 7.47 -13.11 4.04
CA CYS A 75 7.97 -14.27 3.32
C CYS A 75 8.05 -15.49 4.27
N PRO A 76 7.28 -16.57 4.02
CA PRO A 76 7.32 -17.76 4.88
C PRO A 76 8.61 -18.57 4.76
N LYS A 77 9.37 -18.41 3.67
CA LYS A 77 10.58 -19.19 3.39
C LYS A 77 11.79 -18.72 4.20
N CYS A 78 12.03 -17.41 4.26
CA CYS A 78 13.18 -16.81 4.97
C CYS A 78 12.76 -15.97 6.19
N ALA A 79 11.46 -15.91 6.50
CA ALA A 79 10.90 -15.22 7.66
C ALA A 79 11.17 -13.71 7.72
N ILE A 80 11.48 -13.06 6.60
CA ILE A 80 11.61 -11.60 6.50
C ILE A 80 10.40 -10.94 5.87
N ASN A 81 10.25 -9.65 6.13
CA ASN A 81 9.23 -8.83 5.49
C ASN A 81 9.81 -8.06 4.31
N THR A 82 9.06 -7.99 3.22
CA THR A 82 9.43 -7.22 2.03
C THR A 82 8.40 -6.13 1.78
N LEU A 83 8.87 -4.92 1.52
CA LEU A 83 8.03 -3.80 1.10
C LEU A 83 7.79 -3.86 -0.40
N VAL A 84 6.54 -4.09 -0.80
CA VAL A 84 6.12 -4.27 -2.19
C VAL A 84 5.37 -3.02 -2.66
N PRO A 85 5.96 -2.18 -3.55
CA PRO A 85 5.24 -1.07 -4.15
C PRO A 85 4.17 -1.56 -5.13
N THR A 86 3.00 -0.91 -5.12
CA THR A 86 1.88 -1.26 -6.02
C THR A 86 1.77 -0.35 -7.24
N GLY A 87 2.64 0.64 -7.38
CA GLY A 87 2.57 1.67 -8.43
C GLY A 87 3.84 2.49 -8.52
N LYS A 88 3.96 3.26 -9.61
CA LYS A 88 5.10 4.14 -9.88
C LYS A 88 5.10 5.40 -9.01
N MET A 89 6.30 5.90 -8.79
CA MET A 89 6.58 7.19 -8.17
C MET A 89 7.40 8.03 -9.15
N HIS A 90 7.20 9.34 -9.16
CA HIS A 90 8.02 10.30 -9.89
C HIS A 90 8.55 11.40 -8.97
N ILE A 91 9.66 12.01 -9.37
CA ILE A 91 10.22 13.18 -8.71
C ILE A 91 9.65 14.41 -9.41
N THR A 92 9.06 15.31 -8.62
CA THR A 92 8.56 16.61 -9.10
C THR A 92 9.69 17.62 -9.20
N ASN A 93 9.45 18.74 -9.90
CA ASN A 93 10.41 19.85 -10.04
C ASN A 93 10.93 20.40 -8.69
N ASN A 94 10.17 20.21 -7.61
CA ASN A 94 10.56 20.62 -6.25
C ASN A 94 11.30 19.51 -5.47
N ASN A 95 11.86 18.51 -6.16
CA ASN A 95 12.52 17.32 -5.59
C ASN A 95 11.64 16.51 -4.62
N LYS A 96 10.31 16.67 -4.68
CA LYS A 96 9.36 15.87 -3.89
C LYS A 96 8.95 14.65 -4.70
N THR A 97 8.96 13.49 -4.05
CA THR A 97 8.48 12.24 -4.65
C THR A 97 6.95 12.15 -4.52
N LYS A 98 6.25 11.91 -5.63
CA LYS A 98 4.79 11.78 -5.70
C LYS A 98 4.41 10.47 -6.41
N ALA A 99 3.27 9.89 -6.06
CA ALA A 99 2.78 8.71 -6.75
C ALA A 99 2.06 9.10 -8.04
N ASP A 100 2.35 8.40 -9.14
CA ASP A 100 1.78 8.71 -10.46
C ASP A 100 0.25 8.65 -10.47
N VAL A 101 -0.31 7.66 -9.76
CA VAL A 101 -1.77 7.48 -9.65
C VAL A 101 -2.46 8.68 -9.00
N ASN A 102 -1.80 9.36 -8.06
CA ASN A 102 -2.36 10.53 -7.40
C ASN A 102 -2.42 11.70 -8.38
N THR A 103 -1.32 11.97 -9.08
CA THR A 103 -1.25 13.04 -10.08
C THR A 103 -2.27 12.79 -11.20
N LYS A 104 -2.35 11.56 -11.72
CA LYS A 104 -3.32 11.19 -12.76
C LYS A 104 -4.77 11.31 -12.29
N ALA A 105 -5.09 10.89 -11.07
CA ALA A 105 -6.43 11.00 -10.53
C ALA A 105 -6.86 12.47 -10.36
N VAL A 106 -5.97 13.31 -9.82
CA VAL A 106 -6.25 14.75 -9.66
C VAL A 106 -6.42 15.43 -11.01
N LEU A 107 -5.49 15.23 -11.95
CA LEU A 107 -5.59 15.80 -13.30
C LEU A 107 -6.83 15.31 -14.04
N GLY A 108 -7.13 14.01 -14.00
CA GLY A 108 -8.32 13.44 -14.64
C GLY A 108 -9.61 14.00 -14.05
N THR A 109 -9.66 14.20 -12.73
CA THR A 109 -10.80 14.82 -12.04
C THR A 109 -11.01 16.26 -12.49
N LEU A 110 -9.93 17.05 -12.59
CA LEU A 110 -9.99 18.43 -13.10
C LEU A 110 -10.47 18.47 -14.56
N HIS A 111 -9.94 17.61 -15.42
CA HIS A 111 -10.37 17.52 -16.82
C HIS A 111 -11.82 17.07 -16.98
N ALA A 112 -12.35 16.28 -16.04
CA ALA A 112 -13.75 15.87 -16.01
C ALA A 112 -14.72 16.94 -15.43
N GLY A 113 -14.22 18.14 -15.08
CA GLY A 113 -15.03 19.17 -14.44
C GLY A 113 -15.46 18.82 -13.01
N MET A 114 -14.81 17.85 -12.39
CA MET A 114 -15.11 17.39 -11.04
C MET A 114 -14.23 18.12 -10.01
N GLY A 115 -14.81 18.40 -8.84
CA GLY A 115 -14.06 18.87 -7.68
C GLY A 115 -13.50 17.72 -6.85
N PHE A 116 -12.56 18.04 -5.96
CA PHE A 116 -11.98 17.11 -4.98
C PHE A 116 -13.05 16.35 -4.16
N THR A 117 -14.09 17.04 -3.71
CA THR A 117 -15.21 16.43 -2.97
C THR A 117 -15.93 15.37 -3.80
N ALA A 118 -16.12 15.60 -5.10
CA ALA A 118 -16.76 14.65 -5.99
C ALA A 118 -15.89 13.40 -6.22
N LEU A 119 -14.57 13.59 -6.38
CA LEU A 119 -13.62 12.48 -6.45
C LEU A 119 -13.66 11.61 -5.18
N ASN A 120 -13.61 12.22 -4.00
CA ASN A 120 -13.66 11.45 -2.74
C ASN A 120 -14.99 10.72 -2.54
N LYS A 121 -16.11 11.29 -2.98
CA LYS A 121 -17.40 10.58 -3.01
C LYS A 121 -17.35 9.37 -3.94
N LEU A 122 -16.80 9.53 -5.15
CA LEU A 122 -16.64 8.43 -6.11
C LEU A 122 -15.76 7.31 -5.53
N LEU A 123 -14.61 7.65 -4.95
CA LEU A 123 -13.70 6.68 -4.33
C LEU A 123 -14.40 5.93 -3.18
N ALA A 124 -15.14 6.64 -2.32
CA ALA A 124 -15.92 6.03 -1.26
C ALA A 124 -16.97 5.04 -1.79
N CYS A 125 -17.71 5.40 -2.85
CA CYS A 125 -18.66 4.49 -3.49
C CYS A 125 -18.01 3.23 -4.08
N LEU A 126 -16.76 3.34 -4.55
CA LEU A 126 -15.99 2.22 -5.06
C LEU A 126 -15.32 1.38 -3.95
N ASN A 127 -15.49 1.76 -2.68
CA ASN A 127 -14.75 1.24 -1.54
C ASN A 127 -13.22 1.39 -1.71
N VAL A 128 -12.78 2.44 -2.40
CA VAL A 128 -11.37 2.82 -2.50
C VAL A 128 -11.12 3.92 -1.46
N PRO A 129 -10.07 3.83 -0.65
CA PRO A 129 -9.81 4.88 0.32
C PRO A 129 -9.55 6.24 -0.31
N THR A 130 -10.06 7.28 0.35
CA THR A 130 -10.01 8.66 -0.12
C THR A 130 -8.60 9.25 -0.08
N ILE A 131 -8.40 10.32 -0.85
CA ILE A 131 -7.19 11.13 -0.81
C ILE A 131 -7.39 12.33 0.10
N SER A 132 -6.31 12.79 0.76
CA SER A 132 -6.31 14.03 1.52
C SER A 132 -5.88 15.20 0.64
N ASN A 133 -6.17 16.42 1.10
CA ASN A 133 -5.87 17.66 0.37
C ASN A 133 -4.37 18.01 0.35
N HIS A 134 -3.52 17.24 1.05
CA HIS A 134 -2.10 17.52 1.27
C HIS A 134 -1.15 16.59 0.50
N LEU A 135 -1.61 16.04 -0.63
CA LEU A 135 -0.84 15.10 -1.45
C LEU A 135 0.54 15.62 -1.84
#